data_AF-A0A2S9FAG0-F1
#
_entry.id   AF-A0A2S9FAG0-F1
#
_cell.length_a   1.000
_cell.length_b   1.000
_cell.length_c   1.000
_cell.angle_alpha   90.00
_cell.angle_beta   90.00
_cell.angle_gamma   90.00
#
_symmetry.space_group_name_H-M   'P 1'
#
loop_
_entity.id
_entity.type
_entity.pdbx_description
1 polymer ?
#
loop_
_entity_poly.entity_id
_entity_poly.type
_entity_poly.pdbx_seq_one_letter_code
_entity_poly.pdbx_strand_id
1 'polypeptide(L)' 'LEQAGELPPWLGDTAFHLSHRSALVRKDPAHYRPLFPEVPDDLPYVWPSSDRARRVPVS' A
#
# COMPACT_ATOMS: atom_id res chain seq x y z
N LEU A 1 9.82 -23.79 1.30
CA LEU A 1 9.19 -23.27 0.06
C LEU A 1 7.80 -22.83 0.47
N GLU A 2 7.60 -21.52 0.47
CA GLU A 2 6.49 -20.80 1.12
C GLU A 2 5.16 -21.16 0.46
N GLN A 3 4.11 -21.38 1.26
CA GLN A 3 2.78 -21.71 0.74
C GLN A 3 2.18 -20.47 0.06
N ALA A 4 1.67 -20.65 -1.16
CA ALA A 4 1.13 -19.60 -2.03
C ALA A 4 -0.18 -18.93 -1.55
N GLY A 5 -0.39 -18.78 -0.24
CA GLY A 5 -1.52 -18.10 0.38
C GLY A 5 -1.22 -17.47 1.76
N GLU A 6 0.04 -17.45 2.21
CA GLU A 6 0.39 -16.87 3.53
C GLU A 6 0.71 -15.37 3.47
N LEU A 7 1.16 -14.87 2.30
CA LEU A 7 1.63 -13.50 2.14
C LEU A 7 0.58 -12.65 1.40
N PRO A 8 0.38 -11.39 1.82
CA PRO A 8 -0.58 -10.53 1.17
C PRO A 8 -0.14 -10.18 -0.26
N PRO A 9 -1.09 -9.95 -1.19
CA PRO A 9 -0.82 -9.78 -2.61
C PRO A 9 -0.04 -8.49 -2.95
N TRP A 10 0.02 -7.53 -2.03
CA TRP A 10 0.78 -6.29 -2.18
C TRP A 10 2.24 -6.41 -1.74
N LEU A 11 2.67 -7.54 -1.17
CA LEU A 11 4.04 -7.70 -0.71
C LEU A 11 5.00 -7.71 -1.90
N GLY A 12 5.90 -6.72 -1.97
CA GLY A 12 6.84 -6.56 -3.08
C GLY A 12 6.30 -5.76 -4.27
N ASP A 13 5.04 -5.32 -4.24
CA ASP A 13 4.48 -4.46 -5.28
C ASP A 13 5.00 -3.02 -5.12
N THR A 14 5.88 -2.62 -6.04
CA THR A 14 6.49 -1.28 -6.02
C THR A 14 5.46 -0.18 -6.24
N ALA A 15 4.46 -0.37 -7.10
CA ALA A 15 3.45 0.63 -7.38
C ALA A 15 2.59 0.88 -6.14
N PHE A 16 2.20 -0.19 -5.44
CA PHE A 16 1.53 -0.09 -4.14
C PHE A 16 2.37 0.67 -3.12
N HIS A 17 3.65 0.33 -2.96
CA HIS A 17 4.49 0.98 -1.95
C HIS A 17 4.72 2.47 -2.25
N LEU A 18 4.92 2.84 -3.53
CA LEU A 18 5.08 4.24 -3.94
C LEU A 18 3.79 5.05 -3.76
N SER A 19 2.62 4.49 -4.11
CA SER A 19 1.35 5.20 -3.93
C SER A 19 1.07 5.50 -2.46
N HIS A 20 1.42 4.59 -1.55
CA HIS A 20 1.26 4.79 -0.11
C HIS A 20 2.21 5.84 0.45
N ARG A 21 3.48 5.82 0.02
CA ARG A 21 4.45 6.85 0.41
C ARG A 21 4.01 8.23 -0.10
N SER A 22 3.55 8.32 -1.34
CA SER A 22 3.00 9.54 -1.92
C SER A 22 1.82 10.08 -1.11
N ALA A 23 0.91 9.20 -0.69
CA ALA A 23 -0.22 9.58 0.17
C ALA A 23 0.22 10.09 1.56
N LEU A 24 1.27 9.50 2.15
CA LEU A 24 1.85 10.00 3.41
C LEU A 24 2.48 11.38 3.22
N VAL A 25 3.27 11.58 2.16
CA VAL A 25 3.86 12.88 1.84
C VAL A 25 2.77 13.93 1.62
N ARG A 26 1.68 13.62 0.92
CA ARG A 26 0.54 14.52 0.74
C ARG A 26 -0.12 14.90 2.07
N LYS A 27 -0.19 13.96 3.01
CA LYS A 27 -0.86 14.13 4.31
C LYS A 27 -0.06 15.02 5.27
N ASP A 28 1.26 14.82 5.33
CA ASP A 28 2.16 15.63 6.16
C ASP A 28 3.54 15.76 5.48
N PRO A 29 3.70 16.76 4.59
CA PRO A 29 4.94 16.91 3.84
C PRO A 29 6.16 17.17 4.73
N ALA A 30 5.98 17.91 5.84
CA ALA A 30 7.08 18.27 6.73
C ALA A 30 7.67 17.03 7.42
N HIS A 31 6.81 16.09 7.81
CA HIS A 31 7.23 14.85 8.45
C HIS A 31 7.77 13.83 7.44
N TYR A 32 7.12 13.65 6.28
CA TYR A 32 7.40 12.53 5.38
C TYR A 32 8.35 12.84 4.23
N ARG A 33 8.53 14.09 3.78
CA ARG A 33 9.52 14.39 2.71
C ARG A 33 10.97 14.04 3.11
N PRO A 34 11.44 14.22 4.36
CA PRO A 34 12.76 13.74 4.76
C PRO A 34 12.92 12.22 4.66
N LEU A 35 11.83 11.45 4.81
CA LEU A 35 11.83 9.99 4.74
C LEU A 35 11.69 9.47 3.30
N PHE A 36 10.99 10.22 2.45
CA PHE A 36 10.71 9.85 1.06
C PHE A 36 11.03 11.00 0.10
N PRO A 37 12.30 11.44 0.01
CA PRO A 37 12.67 12.64 -0.75
C PRO A 37 12.43 12.51 -2.25
N GLU A 38 12.42 11.29 -2.77
CA GLU A 38 12.25 11.00 -4.21
C GLU A 38 10.81 10.68 -4.61
N VAL A 39 9.88 10.60 -3.64
CA VAL A 39 8.50 10.23 -3.92
C VAL A 39 7.66 11.50 -4.11
N PRO A 40 7.10 11.74 -5.31
CA PRO A 40 6.20 12.86 -5.52
C PRO A 40 4.90 12.64 -4.74
N ASP A 41 4.22 13.72 -4.36
CA ASP A 41 3.03 13.67 -3.50
C ASP A 41 1.70 13.55 -4.26
N ASP A 42 1.75 13.41 -5.59
CA ASP A 42 0.60 13.40 -6.49
C ASP A 42 0.33 12.04 -7.16
N LEU A 43 1.03 10.98 -6.76
CA LEU A 43 0.82 9.66 -7.36
C LEU A 43 -0.62 9.14 -7.12
N PRO A 44 -1.19 8.39 -8.09
CA PRO A 44 -2.47 7.72 -7.92
C PRO A 44 -2.41 6.72 -6.75
N TYR A 45 -3.46 6.67 -5.93
CA TYR A 45 -3.55 5.73 -4.80
C TYR A 45 -3.90 4.32 -5.31
N VAL A 46 -3.05 3.34 -5.01
CA VAL A 46 -3.21 1.93 -5.41
C VAL A 46 -3.49 1.09 -4.18
N TRP A 47 -4.57 0.31 -4.21
CA TRP A 47 -4.87 -0.72 -3.22
C TRP A 47 -5.39 -1.96 -3.95
N PRO A 48 -4.68 -3.10 -3.92
CA PRO A 48 -5.12 -4.29 -4.63
C PRO A 48 -6.37 -4.90 -3.98
N SER A 49 -7.12 -5.64 -4.78
CA SER A 49 -8.22 -6.46 -4.27
C SER A 49 -7.68 -7.46 -3.23
N SER A 50 -8.41 -7.65 -2.15
CA SER A 50 -8.07 -8.70 -1.19
C SER A 50 -8.26 -10.07 -1.84
N ASP A 51 -7.25 -10.92 -1.70
CA ASP A 51 -7.27 -12.35 -2.02
C ASP A 51 -8.11 -13.17 -1.04
N ARG A 52 -8.45 -12.59 0.12
CA ARG A 52 -9.30 -13.22 1.13
C ARG A 52 -10.76 -13.07 0.75
N ALA A 53 -11.50 -14.17 0.84
CA ALA A 53 -12.96 -14.14 0.74
C ALA A 53 -13.53 -13.21 1.82
N ARG A 54 -14.45 -12.31 1.41
CA ARG A 54 -15.16 -11.45 2.34
C ARG A 54 -15.89 -12.31 3.37
N ARG A 55 -15.59 -12.11 4.65
CA ARG A 55 -16.31 -12.78 5.74
C ARG A 55 -17.76 -12.28 5.74
N VAL A 56 -18.70 -13.17 5.48
CA VAL A 56 -20.13 -12.91 5.64
C VAL A 56 -20.48 -13.08 7.12
N PRO A 57 -21.11 -12.08 7.78
CA PRO A 57 -21.57 -12.24 9.15
C PRO A 57 -22.62 -13.36 9.20
N VAL A 58 -22.51 -14.25 10.18
CA VAL A 58 -23.62 -15.12 10.55
C VAL A 58 -24.63 -14.25 11.29
N SER A 59 -25.84 -14.14 10.73
CA SER A 59 -26.98 -13.44 11.34
C SER A 59 -27.56 -14.22 12.51
#